data_AF-A0AAX4K9W0-F1
#
_entry.id   AF-A0AAX4K9W0-F1
#
_cell.length_a   1.000
_cell.length_b   1.000
_cell.length_c   1.000
_cell.angle_alpha   90.00
_cell.angle_beta   90.00
_cell.angle_gamma   90.00
#
_symmetry.space_group_name_H-M   'P 1'
#
loop_
_entity.id
_entity.type
_entity.pdbx_description
1 polymer ?
#
loop_
_entity_poly.entity_id
_entity_poly.type
_entity_poly.pdbx_seq_one_letter_code
_entity_poly.pdbx_strand_id
1 'polypeptide(L)'
;MRVSQLCLALVASVVSVNAHIALWDEGMYGWDPNDPNQSEPVLPLMHLPFSEWWFHGYIDKPPADGKIMNLPSGGTYHGQVACNKALTSYGQNDYQQTGIYACDGDGATGGIGAMHTSDQWASPDPKDVKGCGIAIAYESDVKKIQPEDFTVISVNYTCPWFKHVDFQIPSDLPPCPEGGCHCMWGWIHAADAGSEQNYFLGYRCNITDATGITPLPSPKTANKCNYPTDTSNCTVGAKQPHYWYQAERNNNPQGEYDPPFYNNEYGFINGAQTDLFAAVGGNVSAATSTSASASSVSASASSASSAAASGAFGDSQPSTTVATSSESATSTSVSQDGTTQTTVTVQTTMTRSASIAAQVAIATSDPSSSTSSSAATSSATSSATATAGSGKTCSVQKKKRHLERLINSPDLIKKHLERRERRKERLRKRRIESGVKIAKMV
;
A
#
# COMPACT_ATOMS: atom_id res chain seq x y z
N MET A 1 -7.86 28.84 36.97
CA MET A 1 -7.86 28.88 35.49
C MET A 1 -9.31 28.96 35.02
N ARG A 2 -9.64 29.84 34.07
CA ARG A 2 -11.03 30.00 33.58
C ARG A 2 -11.37 28.87 32.60
N VAL A 3 -12.62 28.41 32.58
CA VAL A 3 -13.10 27.33 31.69
C VAL A 3 -12.74 27.59 30.22
N SER A 4 -12.80 28.85 29.79
CA SER A 4 -12.40 29.30 28.45
C SER A 4 -10.95 28.96 28.06
N GLN A 5 -10.00 28.91 29.01
CA GLN A 5 -8.61 28.52 28.74
C GLN A 5 -8.44 27.01 28.59
N LEU A 6 -9.32 26.21 29.21
CA LEU A 6 -9.33 24.75 29.04
C LEU A 6 -9.85 24.36 27.64
N CYS A 7 -10.80 25.12 27.10
CA CYS A 7 -11.36 24.88 25.76
C CYS A 7 -10.33 25.15 24.64
N LEU A 8 -9.57 26.25 24.68
CA LEU A 8 -8.55 26.51 23.65
C LEU A 8 -7.43 25.46 23.67
N ALA A 9 -7.01 24.98 24.84
CA ALA A 9 -6.01 23.92 24.95
C ALA A 9 -6.50 22.57 24.39
N LEU A 10 -7.80 22.29 24.44
CA LEU A 10 -8.37 21.05 23.92
C LEU A 10 -8.49 21.07 22.38
N VAL A 11 -8.76 22.23 21.77
CA VAL A 11 -8.84 22.37 20.31
C VAL A 11 -7.46 22.21 19.66
N ALA A 12 -6.40 22.74 20.28
CA ALA A 12 -5.01 22.58 19.83
C ALA A 12 -4.45 21.14 19.98
N SER A 13 -5.25 20.17 20.42
CA SER A 13 -4.85 18.77 20.61
C SER A 13 -5.30 17.83 19.47
N VAL A 14 -6.03 18.33 18.48
CA VAL A 14 -6.51 17.55 17.33
C VAL A 14 -5.47 17.65 16.21
N VAL A 15 -4.38 16.89 16.33
CA VAL A 15 -3.49 16.64 15.19
C VAL A 15 -4.24 15.70 14.26
N SER A 16 -4.61 16.19 13.07
CA SER A 16 -5.16 15.35 12.01
C SER A 16 -4.08 14.39 11.54
N VAL A 17 -4.16 13.12 11.96
CA VAL A 17 -3.33 12.04 11.40
C VAL A 17 -3.82 11.76 9.98
N ASN A 18 -3.18 12.36 8.98
CA ASN A 18 -3.45 12.09 7.57
C ASN A 18 -2.60 10.89 7.11
N ALA A 19 -2.95 9.72 7.66
CA ALA A 19 -2.17 8.48 7.71
C ALA A 19 -2.44 7.53 6.51
N HIS A 20 -2.89 8.12 5.42
CA HIS A 20 -3.55 7.48 4.28
C HIS A 20 -2.50 7.10 3.23
N ILE A 21 -2.51 5.85 2.72
CA ILE A 21 -1.45 5.35 1.82
C ILE A 21 -2.05 4.53 0.67
N ALA A 22 -1.45 4.67 -0.52
CA ALA A 22 -1.67 3.82 -1.68
C ALA A 22 -0.35 3.20 -2.16
N LEU A 23 -0.41 2.02 -2.78
CA LEU A 23 0.63 1.55 -3.69
C LEU A 23 0.43 2.22 -5.05
N TRP A 24 1.40 3.01 -5.50
CA TRP A 24 1.34 3.75 -6.75
C TRP A 24 1.97 2.94 -7.89
N ASP A 25 1.20 2.76 -8.97
CA ASP A 25 1.61 2.14 -10.22
C ASP A 25 0.68 2.68 -11.33
N GLU A 26 1.18 2.92 -12.54
CA GLU A 26 0.34 3.43 -13.64
C GLU A 26 -0.75 2.44 -14.08
N GLY A 27 -0.59 1.15 -13.77
CA GLY A 27 -1.60 0.11 -13.97
C GLY A 27 -2.76 0.15 -12.96
N MET A 28 -2.81 1.10 -12.03
CA MET A 28 -3.89 1.20 -11.04
C MET A 28 -5.20 1.74 -11.63
N TYR A 29 -6.32 1.23 -11.12
CA TYR A 29 -7.63 1.85 -11.33
C TYR A 29 -7.72 3.18 -10.56
N GLY A 30 -8.34 4.18 -11.18
CA GLY A 30 -8.45 5.54 -10.64
C GLY A 30 -7.21 6.40 -10.82
N TRP A 31 -6.22 5.97 -11.61
CA TRP A 31 -5.05 6.79 -11.97
C TRP A 31 -5.46 8.09 -12.69
N ASP A 32 -4.93 9.23 -12.26
CA ASP A 32 -5.01 10.49 -13.02
C ASP A 32 -3.63 10.86 -13.59
N PRO A 33 -3.40 10.80 -14.92
CA PRO A 33 -2.12 11.17 -15.51
C PRO A 33 -1.82 12.67 -15.47
N ASN A 34 -2.79 13.53 -15.16
CA ASN A 34 -2.65 14.99 -15.16
C ASN A 34 -2.46 15.59 -13.77
N ASP A 35 -2.81 14.87 -12.70
CA ASP A 35 -2.59 15.30 -11.32
C ASP A 35 -1.32 14.65 -10.73
N PRO A 36 -0.16 15.34 -10.72
CA PRO A 36 1.07 14.81 -10.12
C PRO A 36 1.05 14.77 -8.58
N ASN A 37 0.03 15.36 -7.96
CA ASN A 37 -0.15 15.47 -6.50
C ASN A 37 -1.42 14.70 -6.05
N GLN A 38 -1.81 13.68 -6.82
CA GLN A 38 -2.98 12.87 -6.59
C GLN A 38 -2.99 12.25 -5.18
N SER A 39 -4.13 12.36 -4.49
CA SER A 39 -4.34 11.85 -3.13
C SER A 39 -5.65 11.07 -2.93
N GLU A 40 -6.65 11.18 -3.81
CA GLU A 40 -7.91 10.43 -3.65
C GLU A 40 -7.74 8.89 -3.50
N PRO A 41 -6.81 8.20 -4.21
CA PRO A 41 -6.59 6.76 -4.01
C PRO A 41 -6.04 6.38 -2.63
N VAL A 42 -5.49 7.33 -1.86
CA VAL A 42 -4.97 7.02 -0.52
C VAL A 42 -6.09 6.96 0.52
N LEU A 43 -7.30 7.46 0.23
CA LEU A 43 -8.40 7.53 1.20
C LEU A 43 -8.75 6.16 1.80
N PRO A 44 -9.17 6.11 3.07
CA PRO A 44 -9.42 4.88 3.80
C PRO A 44 -10.80 4.33 3.47
N LEU A 45 -10.96 3.00 3.51
CA LEU A 45 -12.25 2.35 3.34
C LEU A 45 -12.79 1.94 4.72
N MET A 46 -14.04 2.31 5.03
CA MET A 46 -14.74 1.89 6.24
C MET A 46 -16.27 2.02 6.11
N HIS A 47 -17.02 1.00 6.53
CA HIS A 47 -18.48 0.95 6.53
C HIS A 47 -19.15 1.31 5.18
N LEU A 48 -18.48 1.04 4.06
CA LEU A 48 -18.99 1.35 2.72
C LEU A 48 -19.80 0.18 2.15
N PRO A 49 -20.79 0.44 1.27
CA PRO A 49 -21.42 -0.60 0.45
C PRO A 49 -20.42 -1.19 -0.55
N PHE A 50 -20.76 -2.34 -1.13
CA PHE A 50 -19.84 -3.08 -2.01
C PHE A 50 -19.32 -2.24 -3.19
N SER A 51 -20.19 -1.43 -3.82
CA SER A 51 -19.82 -0.58 -4.96
C SER A 51 -18.84 0.55 -4.65
N GLU A 52 -18.66 0.90 -3.37
CA GLU A 52 -17.78 2.01 -2.95
C GLU A 52 -16.41 1.50 -2.46
N TRP A 53 -16.34 0.35 -1.78
CA TRP A 53 -15.04 -0.22 -1.37
C TRP A 53 -14.38 -1.06 -2.46
N TRP A 54 -15.17 -1.74 -3.30
CA TRP A 54 -14.64 -2.61 -4.35
C TRP A 54 -13.90 -1.81 -5.41
N PHE A 55 -12.62 -2.16 -5.64
CA PHE A 55 -11.72 -1.36 -6.50
C PHE A 55 -11.67 0.13 -6.09
N HIS A 56 -11.90 0.46 -4.81
CA HIS A 56 -11.95 1.85 -4.31
C HIS A 56 -13.02 2.71 -5.04
N GLY A 57 -14.10 2.07 -5.51
CA GLY A 57 -15.11 2.72 -6.35
C GLY A 57 -14.60 3.11 -7.76
N TYR A 58 -13.37 2.73 -8.12
CA TYR A 58 -12.73 3.05 -9.40
C TYR A 58 -12.90 1.99 -10.47
N ILE A 59 -13.77 0.98 -10.30
CA ILE A 59 -13.98 -0.10 -11.29
C ILE A 59 -14.43 0.37 -12.70
N ASP A 60 -14.87 1.63 -12.83
CA ASP A 60 -15.21 2.30 -14.10
C ASP A 60 -14.15 3.33 -14.56
N LYS A 61 -13.00 3.38 -13.87
CA LYS A 61 -11.84 4.22 -14.18
C LYS A 61 -10.60 3.33 -14.38
N PRO A 62 -10.53 2.53 -15.45
CA PRO A 62 -9.35 1.70 -15.73
C PRO A 62 -8.10 2.56 -15.97
N PRO A 63 -6.89 1.98 -15.78
CA PRO A 63 -5.65 2.60 -16.24
C PRO A 63 -5.67 2.79 -17.76
N ALA A 64 -4.78 3.65 -18.27
CA ALA A 64 -4.63 3.87 -19.71
C ALA A 64 -4.12 2.63 -20.45
N ASP A 65 -4.42 2.52 -21.75
CA ASP A 65 -4.00 1.38 -22.56
C ASP A 65 -2.48 1.15 -22.51
N GLY A 66 -2.09 -0.11 -22.32
CA GLY A 66 -0.68 -0.52 -22.16
C GLY A 66 -0.07 -0.22 -20.78
N LYS A 67 -0.77 0.47 -19.87
CA LYS A 67 -0.33 0.62 -18.48
C LYS A 67 -0.76 -0.60 -17.67
N ILE A 68 0.22 -1.42 -17.30
CA ILE A 68 0.05 -2.73 -16.67
C ILE A 68 1.12 -2.87 -15.58
N MET A 69 0.70 -3.26 -14.38
CA MET A 69 1.57 -3.65 -13.28
C MET A 69 2.22 -5.01 -13.61
N ASN A 70 3.51 -5.01 -13.92
CA ASN A 70 4.23 -6.22 -14.36
C ASN A 70 4.83 -6.95 -13.15
N LEU A 71 4.41 -8.19 -12.92
CA LEU A 71 4.85 -9.04 -11.82
C LEU A 71 5.79 -10.15 -12.36
N PRO A 72 7.11 -10.07 -12.14
CA PRO A 72 8.04 -11.04 -12.71
C PRO A 72 8.03 -12.36 -11.95
N SER A 73 7.63 -13.46 -12.60
CA SER A 73 7.54 -14.80 -12.00
C SER A 73 8.89 -15.23 -11.41
N GLY A 74 8.94 -15.47 -10.10
CA GLY A 74 10.18 -15.82 -9.39
C GLY A 74 11.15 -14.66 -9.16
N GLY A 75 10.78 -13.45 -9.58
CA GLY A 75 11.50 -12.21 -9.35
C GLY A 75 10.91 -11.37 -8.22
N THR A 76 11.21 -10.08 -8.23
CA THR A 76 10.66 -9.09 -7.29
C THR A 76 9.95 -7.99 -8.06
N TYR A 77 8.71 -7.67 -7.68
CA TYR A 77 8.07 -6.42 -8.05
C TYR A 77 8.52 -5.33 -7.07
N HIS A 78 9.06 -4.24 -7.62
CA HIS A 78 9.56 -3.08 -6.87
C HIS A 78 8.50 -1.97 -6.86
N GLY A 79 7.66 -1.96 -5.83
CA GLY A 79 6.55 -1.02 -5.68
C GLY A 79 6.94 0.27 -4.94
N GLN A 80 6.09 1.29 -5.06
CA GLN A 80 6.19 2.53 -4.27
C GLN A 80 4.89 2.82 -3.52
N VAL A 81 4.89 2.66 -2.20
CA VAL A 81 3.77 3.07 -1.33
C VAL A 81 3.98 4.49 -0.81
N ALA A 82 2.97 5.36 -0.92
CA ALA A 82 3.05 6.72 -0.39
C ALA A 82 1.68 7.35 -0.08
N CYS A 83 1.67 8.37 0.79
CA CYS A 83 0.47 9.16 1.09
C CYS A 83 0.08 10.23 0.06
N ASN A 84 0.93 10.45 -0.93
CA ASN A 84 0.61 11.25 -2.09
C ASN A 84 1.49 10.81 -3.26
N LYS A 85 0.96 10.84 -4.49
CA LYS A 85 1.74 10.51 -5.70
C LYS A 85 3.00 11.39 -5.84
N ALA A 86 2.96 12.63 -5.37
CA ALA A 86 4.09 13.58 -5.39
C ALA A 86 5.36 13.06 -4.67
N LEU A 87 5.23 12.14 -3.70
CA LEU A 87 6.36 11.55 -2.99
C LEU A 87 7.01 10.37 -3.72
N THR A 88 6.39 9.88 -4.79
CA THR A 88 6.84 8.76 -5.63
C THR A 88 7.51 9.26 -6.90
N SER A 89 8.19 8.39 -7.65
CA SER A 89 8.73 8.71 -8.98
C SER A 89 7.69 9.13 -10.03
N TYR A 90 6.40 9.08 -9.70
CA TYR A 90 5.29 9.54 -10.54
C TYR A 90 4.85 10.98 -10.23
N GLY A 91 5.48 11.64 -9.25
CA GLY A 91 5.33 13.06 -8.98
C GLY A 91 6.11 13.94 -9.98
N GLN A 92 5.92 15.26 -9.91
CA GLN A 92 6.66 16.25 -10.73
C GLN A 92 7.83 16.94 -10.02
N ASN A 93 8.05 16.68 -8.73
CA ASN A 93 9.04 17.40 -7.92
C ASN A 93 10.00 16.43 -7.22
N ASP A 94 11.12 16.14 -7.88
CA ASP A 94 12.17 15.21 -7.42
C ASP A 94 12.61 15.45 -5.97
N TYR A 95 12.58 16.69 -5.48
CA TYR A 95 12.93 17.02 -4.10
C TYR A 95 12.04 16.29 -3.08
N GLN A 96 10.74 16.20 -3.37
CA GLN A 96 9.75 15.49 -2.54
C GLN A 96 9.90 13.96 -2.65
N GLN A 97 10.61 13.47 -3.65
CA GLN A 97 10.81 12.04 -3.92
C GLN A 97 12.09 11.48 -3.28
N THR A 98 12.90 12.32 -2.63
CA THR A 98 14.15 11.90 -1.96
C THR A 98 13.92 11.10 -0.68
N GLY A 99 12.71 11.16 -0.10
CA GLY A 99 12.34 10.44 1.12
C GLY A 99 12.34 8.91 0.98
N ILE A 100 12.69 8.21 2.07
CA ILE A 100 12.74 6.74 2.16
C ILE A 100 11.48 6.13 2.79
N TYR A 101 10.67 6.92 3.50
CA TYR A 101 9.44 6.49 4.17
C TYR A 101 8.21 6.84 3.31
N ALA A 102 7.13 6.07 3.44
CA ALA A 102 5.92 6.27 2.62
C ALA A 102 5.24 7.64 2.89
N CYS A 103 5.41 8.19 4.10
CA CYS A 103 4.82 9.45 4.54
C CYS A 103 5.88 10.45 5.02
N ASP A 104 6.87 10.73 4.17
CA ASP A 104 8.07 11.47 4.58
C ASP A 104 7.86 12.95 4.94
N GLY A 105 8.81 13.48 5.73
CA GLY A 105 8.93 14.91 6.06
C GLY A 105 9.20 15.23 7.55
N ASP A 106 9.23 16.53 7.86
CA ASP A 106 9.98 17.10 9.00
C ASP A 106 9.31 16.96 10.39
N GLY A 107 8.21 16.21 10.49
CA GLY A 107 7.46 16.05 11.73
C GLY A 107 8.07 15.01 12.68
N ALA A 108 7.82 15.17 13.98
CA ALA A 108 8.25 14.20 15.01
C ALA A 108 7.52 12.83 14.94
N THR A 109 6.62 12.66 13.96
CA THR A 109 5.78 11.49 13.72
C THR A 109 5.83 11.04 12.26
N GLY A 110 6.81 11.52 11.48
CA GLY A 110 6.72 11.59 10.03
C GLY A 110 6.14 12.91 9.56
N GLY A 111 6.22 13.16 8.26
CA GLY A 111 5.87 14.45 7.66
C GLY A 111 4.37 14.63 7.48
N ILE A 112 3.86 14.25 6.30
CA ILE A 112 2.45 14.49 5.92
C ILE A 112 1.48 13.65 6.77
N GLY A 113 1.94 12.56 7.39
CA GLY A 113 1.20 11.78 8.37
C GLY A 113 2.02 10.68 9.04
N ALA A 114 1.50 10.12 10.14
CA ALA A 114 2.04 8.92 10.77
C ALA A 114 1.41 7.66 10.14
N MET A 115 2.18 6.60 9.89
CA MET A 115 1.75 5.47 9.03
C MET A 115 0.90 4.40 9.78
N HIS A 116 -0.05 4.85 10.59
CA HIS A 116 -0.88 4.01 11.48
C HIS A 116 -0.09 2.96 12.27
N THR A 117 0.91 3.43 13.00
CA THR A 117 1.76 2.61 13.88
C THR A 117 2.21 3.41 15.11
N SER A 118 2.42 2.71 16.21
CA SER A 118 3.07 3.20 17.44
C SER A 118 4.61 3.20 17.37
N ASP A 119 5.18 2.72 16.26
CA ASP A 119 6.62 2.72 15.99
C ASP A 119 7.27 4.11 16.12
N GLN A 120 8.50 4.13 16.60
CA GLN A 120 9.29 5.36 16.63
C GLN A 120 9.58 5.83 15.19
N TRP A 121 9.27 7.09 14.89
CA TRP A 121 9.61 7.71 13.60
C TRP A 121 11.08 7.49 13.24
N ALA A 122 11.32 7.15 11.98
CA ALA A 122 12.62 6.78 11.43
C ALA A 122 13.32 5.59 12.13
N SER A 123 12.56 4.69 12.79
CA SER A 123 13.05 3.35 13.10
C SER A 123 13.53 2.63 11.82
N PRO A 124 14.73 2.03 11.82
CA PRO A 124 15.18 1.16 10.74
C PRO A 124 14.50 -0.23 10.79
N ASP A 125 13.80 -0.54 11.88
CA ASP A 125 13.23 -1.86 12.18
C ASP A 125 11.85 -1.66 12.85
N PRO A 126 10.80 -1.33 12.06
CA PRO A 126 9.45 -1.12 12.59
C PRO A 126 8.83 -2.45 13.05
N LYS A 127 8.10 -2.41 14.17
CA LYS A 127 7.55 -3.58 14.86
C LYS A 127 6.03 -3.59 14.93
N ASP A 128 5.39 -2.43 14.81
CA ASP A 128 3.96 -2.29 14.97
C ASP A 128 3.21 -2.10 13.63
N VAL A 129 3.92 -1.82 12.54
CA VAL A 129 3.36 -2.08 11.19
C VAL A 129 2.93 -3.55 11.03
N LYS A 130 1.83 -3.78 10.31
CA LYS A 130 1.13 -5.08 10.24
C LYS A 130 1.19 -5.75 8.85
N GLY A 131 2.01 -5.20 7.96
CA GLY A 131 2.22 -5.68 6.61
C GLY A 131 1.10 -5.36 5.63
N CYS A 132 1.40 -5.52 4.35
CA CYS A 132 0.46 -5.39 3.25
C CYS A 132 0.69 -6.50 2.22
N GLY A 133 -0.28 -6.73 1.33
CA GLY A 133 -0.21 -7.81 0.34
C GLY A 133 -0.62 -7.39 -1.06
N ILE A 134 -0.13 -8.14 -2.05
CA ILE A 134 -0.61 -8.15 -3.43
C ILE A 134 -1.36 -9.47 -3.68
N ALA A 135 -2.55 -9.37 -4.28
CA ALA A 135 -3.30 -10.51 -4.78
C ALA A 135 -3.60 -10.39 -6.28
N ILE A 136 -3.88 -11.53 -6.92
CA ILE A 136 -4.18 -11.63 -8.35
C ILE A 136 -5.48 -12.42 -8.59
N ALA A 137 -6.22 -12.04 -9.62
CA ALA A 137 -7.35 -12.75 -10.19
C ALA A 137 -7.10 -12.93 -11.70
N TYR A 138 -7.17 -14.19 -12.17
CA TYR A 138 -6.88 -14.59 -13.55
C TYR A 138 -8.08 -14.39 -14.48
N GLU A 139 -8.54 -13.15 -14.58
CA GLU A 139 -9.68 -12.73 -15.42
C GLU A 139 -9.36 -11.35 -16.05
N SER A 140 -9.64 -11.21 -17.34
CA SER A 140 -9.35 -10.00 -18.12
C SER A 140 -10.52 -9.01 -18.17
N ASP A 141 -11.74 -9.44 -17.88
CA ASP A 141 -12.90 -8.58 -17.66
C ASP A 141 -13.14 -8.31 -16.17
N VAL A 142 -12.75 -7.11 -15.73
CA VAL A 142 -12.91 -6.63 -14.35
C VAL A 142 -14.35 -6.73 -13.82
N LYS A 143 -15.37 -6.74 -14.70
CA LYS A 143 -16.78 -6.81 -14.29
C LYS A 143 -17.23 -8.20 -13.86
N LYS A 144 -16.49 -9.25 -14.21
CA LYS A 144 -16.78 -10.63 -13.77
C LYS A 144 -16.17 -10.93 -12.40
N ILE A 145 -15.04 -10.30 -12.07
CA ILE A 145 -14.25 -10.57 -10.87
C ILE A 145 -15.08 -10.37 -9.60
N GLN A 146 -15.05 -11.38 -8.74
CA GLN A 146 -15.59 -11.38 -7.40
C GLN A 146 -14.47 -11.32 -6.34
N PRO A 147 -14.77 -10.87 -5.11
CA PRO A 147 -13.83 -10.94 -3.98
C PRO A 147 -13.24 -12.34 -3.78
N GLU A 148 -14.01 -13.37 -4.05
CA GLU A 148 -13.62 -14.76 -3.88
C GLU A 148 -12.59 -15.26 -4.93
N ASP A 149 -12.33 -14.50 -6.00
CA ASP A 149 -11.40 -14.87 -7.07
C ASP A 149 -9.95 -14.43 -6.80
N PHE A 150 -9.75 -13.44 -5.93
CA PHE A 150 -8.42 -12.90 -5.63
C PHE A 150 -7.61 -13.84 -4.73
N THR A 151 -6.42 -14.22 -5.19
CA THR A 151 -5.44 -14.99 -4.42
C THR A 151 -4.25 -14.11 -4.04
N VAL A 152 -3.97 -13.94 -2.74
CA VAL A 152 -2.76 -13.26 -2.26
C VAL A 152 -1.53 -14.06 -2.66
N ILE A 153 -0.63 -13.44 -3.42
CA ILE A 153 0.58 -14.08 -3.99
C ILE A 153 1.88 -13.54 -3.38
N SER A 154 1.85 -12.35 -2.78
CA SER A 154 3.01 -11.77 -2.11
C SER A 154 2.58 -10.87 -0.95
N VAL A 155 3.38 -10.83 0.11
CA VAL A 155 3.14 -10.03 1.32
C VAL A 155 4.47 -9.43 1.79
N ASN A 156 4.45 -8.22 2.33
CA ASN A 156 5.61 -7.59 2.94
C ASN A 156 5.25 -7.05 4.33
N TYR A 157 5.92 -7.53 5.37
CA TYR A 157 5.57 -7.23 6.77
C TYR A 157 5.94 -5.81 7.21
N THR A 158 6.99 -5.22 6.65
CA THR A 158 7.38 -3.84 7.01
C THR A 158 6.57 -2.80 6.25
N CYS A 159 5.74 -3.22 5.30
CA CYS A 159 4.81 -2.34 4.61
C CYS A 159 3.75 -1.76 5.57
N PRO A 160 3.36 -0.48 5.44
CA PRO A 160 3.84 0.51 4.47
C PRO A 160 4.85 1.51 5.08
N TRP A 161 5.82 1.05 5.87
CA TRP A 161 6.79 1.94 6.54
C TRP A 161 7.74 2.63 5.55
N PHE A 162 8.40 1.84 4.70
CA PHE A 162 9.29 2.33 3.65
C PHE A 162 8.50 2.62 2.38
N LYS A 163 8.89 3.67 1.64
CA LYS A 163 8.28 4.01 0.36
C LYS A 163 8.51 2.91 -0.67
N HIS A 164 9.76 2.53 -0.86
CA HIS A 164 10.11 1.42 -1.74
C HIS A 164 9.79 0.11 -1.02
N VAL A 165 8.91 -0.68 -1.63
CA VAL A 165 8.40 -1.94 -1.08
C VAL A 165 8.60 -3.05 -2.09
N ASP A 166 9.37 -4.06 -1.68
CA ASP A 166 9.63 -5.24 -2.50
C ASP A 166 8.62 -6.34 -2.23
N PHE A 167 8.04 -6.88 -3.29
CA PHE A 167 7.16 -8.03 -3.27
C PHE A 167 7.76 -9.15 -4.11
N GLN A 168 8.25 -10.21 -3.47
CA GLN A 168 8.74 -11.40 -4.18
C GLN A 168 7.54 -12.15 -4.77
N ILE A 169 7.61 -12.49 -6.05
CA ILE A 169 6.52 -13.14 -6.79
C ILE A 169 6.84 -14.64 -6.88
N PRO A 170 5.87 -15.56 -6.63
CA PRO A 170 6.11 -16.99 -6.77
C PRO A 170 6.61 -17.36 -8.18
N SER A 171 7.52 -18.33 -8.28
CA SER A 171 8.16 -18.72 -9.54
C SER A 171 7.30 -19.62 -10.43
N ASP A 172 6.26 -20.22 -9.85
CA ASP A 172 5.35 -21.21 -10.43
C ASP A 172 3.97 -20.62 -10.81
N LEU A 173 3.84 -19.28 -10.83
CA LEU A 173 2.63 -18.63 -11.34
C LEU A 173 2.46 -18.90 -12.85
N PRO A 174 1.24 -19.24 -13.30
CA PRO A 174 0.94 -19.37 -14.72
C PRO A 174 0.84 -17.99 -15.42
N PRO A 175 0.96 -17.94 -16.76
CA PRO A 175 0.72 -16.72 -17.52
C PRO A 175 -0.75 -16.27 -17.41
N CYS A 176 -0.99 -14.97 -17.45
CA CYS A 176 -2.34 -14.41 -17.51
C CYS A 176 -3.07 -14.80 -18.81
N PRO A 177 -4.43 -14.79 -18.81
CA PRO A 177 -5.20 -14.97 -20.04
C PRO A 177 -4.98 -13.80 -21.02
N GLU A 178 -5.47 -13.97 -22.24
CA GLU A 178 -5.54 -12.88 -23.21
C GLU A 178 -6.34 -11.69 -22.63
N GLY A 179 -5.77 -10.48 -22.76
CA GLY A 179 -6.27 -9.26 -22.10
C GLY A 179 -5.66 -8.98 -20.72
N GLY A 180 -4.86 -9.90 -20.16
CA GLY A 180 -4.15 -9.74 -18.88
C GLY A 180 -4.96 -10.21 -17.66
N CYS A 181 -4.38 -10.02 -16.48
CA CYS A 181 -5.03 -10.27 -15.19
C CYS A 181 -5.44 -8.95 -14.51
N HIS A 182 -6.13 -9.10 -13.38
CA HIS A 182 -6.29 -8.01 -12.42
C HIS A 182 -5.59 -8.36 -11.11
N CYS A 183 -4.97 -7.35 -10.51
CA CYS A 183 -4.34 -7.46 -9.20
C CYS A 183 -5.01 -6.50 -8.22
N MET A 184 -4.78 -6.72 -6.93
CA MET A 184 -5.10 -5.75 -5.90
C MET A 184 -3.92 -5.58 -4.94
N TRP A 185 -3.85 -4.42 -4.32
CA TRP A 185 -3.04 -4.15 -3.14
C TRP A 185 -3.96 -3.97 -1.94
N GLY A 186 -3.60 -4.60 -0.82
CA GLY A 186 -4.37 -4.55 0.42
C GLY A 186 -3.50 -4.23 1.63
N TRP A 187 -3.99 -3.34 2.50
CA TRP A 187 -3.36 -3.01 3.78
C TRP A 187 -4.40 -2.83 4.88
N ILE A 188 -4.09 -3.32 6.08
CA ILE A 188 -4.82 -3.09 7.34
C ILE A 188 -3.75 -2.84 8.41
N HIS A 189 -3.98 -1.88 9.30
CA HIS A 189 -2.98 -1.39 10.26
C HIS A 189 -3.30 -1.78 11.71
N ALA A 190 -2.40 -1.48 12.64
CA ALA A 190 -2.57 -1.77 14.06
C ALA A 190 -3.71 -0.95 14.71
N ALA A 191 -4.45 -1.59 15.62
CA ALA A 191 -5.63 -1.02 16.28
C ALA A 191 -5.34 0.06 17.35
N ASP A 192 -4.06 0.31 17.66
CA ASP A 192 -3.62 1.28 18.66
C ASP A 192 -3.21 2.64 18.05
N ALA A 193 -3.23 2.76 16.72
CA ALA A 193 -2.66 3.89 15.98
C ALA A 193 -3.62 4.56 14.96
N GLY A 194 -4.92 4.62 15.24
CA GLY A 194 -5.88 5.34 14.39
C GLY A 194 -7.34 5.21 14.83
N SER A 195 -8.26 5.60 13.94
CA SER A 195 -9.48 4.81 13.74
C SER A 195 -9.13 3.54 12.98
N GLU A 196 -10.02 2.54 12.99
CA GLU A 196 -9.89 1.36 12.13
C GLU A 196 -10.33 1.63 10.69
N GLN A 197 -9.55 1.16 9.73
CA GLN A 197 -9.89 1.13 8.31
C GLN A 197 -9.11 0.01 7.59
N ASN A 198 -9.57 -0.37 6.40
CA ASN A 198 -8.77 -1.11 5.44
C ASN A 198 -8.50 -0.26 4.20
N TYR A 199 -7.51 -0.69 3.42
CA TYR A 199 -7.15 -0.10 2.14
C TYR A 199 -7.22 -1.22 1.08
N PHE A 200 -7.87 -0.94 -0.04
CA PHE A 200 -7.99 -1.82 -1.19
C PHE A 200 -7.86 -0.97 -2.45
N LEU A 201 -6.91 -1.29 -3.32
CA LEU A 201 -6.78 -0.70 -4.65
C LEU A 201 -6.67 -1.82 -5.68
N GLY A 202 -7.28 -1.63 -6.85
CA GLY A 202 -7.23 -2.58 -7.96
C GLY A 202 -6.30 -2.10 -9.07
N TYR A 203 -5.73 -3.04 -9.82
CA TYR A 203 -4.74 -2.81 -10.88
C TYR A 203 -5.04 -3.73 -12.06
N ARG A 204 -4.72 -3.29 -13.29
CA ARG A 204 -4.43 -4.23 -14.39
C ARG A 204 -3.00 -4.72 -14.22
N CYS A 205 -2.80 -6.04 -14.28
CA CYS A 205 -1.49 -6.64 -14.09
C CYS A 205 -1.24 -7.80 -15.05
N ASN A 206 0.02 -8.20 -15.15
CA ASN A 206 0.43 -9.38 -15.91
C ASN A 206 1.58 -10.09 -15.18
N ILE A 207 1.64 -11.42 -15.30
CA ILE A 207 2.82 -12.17 -14.89
C ILE A 207 3.82 -12.18 -16.05
N THR A 208 4.97 -11.55 -15.89
CA THR A 208 6.07 -11.67 -16.86
C THR A 208 6.91 -12.91 -16.54
N ASP A 209 7.57 -13.47 -17.54
CA ASP A 209 8.50 -14.59 -17.38
C ASP A 209 7.86 -15.84 -16.75
N ALA A 210 6.53 -15.95 -16.87
CA ALA A 210 5.73 -17.04 -16.33
C ALA A 210 6.15 -18.40 -16.91
N THR A 211 6.52 -19.34 -16.03
CA THR A 211 6.82 -20.73 -16.39
C THR A 211 5.85 -21.72 -15.76
N GLY A 212 4.95 -21.26 -14.88
CA GLY A 212 3.88 -22.07 -14.32
C GLY A 212 2.88 -22.52 -15.38
N ILE A 213 2.35 -23.73 -15.20
CA ILE A 213 1.29 -24.30 -16.04
C ILE A 213 0.05 -24.71 -15.23
N THR A 214 0.15 -24.69 -13.89
CA THR A 214 -0.92 -25.07 -12.97
C THR A 214 -1.77 -23.83 -12.68
N PRO A 215 -3.08 -23.82 -12.99
CA PRO A 215 -3.98 -22.75 -12.59
C PRO A 215 -3.98 -22.57 -11.06
N LEU A 216 -4.02 -21.32 -10.58
CA LEU A 216 -4.17 -21.08 -9.14
C LEU A 216 -5.45 -21.75 -8.61
N PRO A 217 -5.39 -22.46 -7.48
CA PRO A 217 -6.58 -23.04 -6.87
C PRO A 217 -7.46 -21.94 -6.27
N SER A 218 -8.77 -22.16 -6.24
CA SER A 218 -9.74 -21.22 -5.66
C SER A 218 -9.35 -20.86 -4.22
N PRO A 219 -9.09 -19.57 -3.93
CA PRO A 219 -8.57 -19.15 -2.64
C PRO A 219 -9.65 -19.20 -1.56
N LYS A 220 -9.22 -19.46 -0.32
CA LYS A 220 -10.09 -19.48 0.87
C LYS A 220 -9.79 -18.29 1.77
N THR A 221 -10.77 -17.88 2.58
CA THR A 221 -10.57 -16.85 3.60
C THR A 221 -9.38 -17.20 4.50
N ALA A 222 -8.49 -16.24 4.75
CA ALA A 222 -7.37 -16.42 5.66
C ALA A 222 -7.87 -16.43 7.12
N ASN A 223 -7.74 -17.57 7.80
CA ASN A 223 -8.09 -17.74 9.20
C ASN A 223 -7.01 -17.15 10.11
N LYS A 224 -7.42 -16.57 11.25
CA LYS A 224 -6.47 -16.17 12.30
C LYS A 224 -5.80 -17.41 12.90
N CYS A 225 -4.49 -17.45 12.87
CA CYS A 225 -3.64 -18.50 13.44
C CYS A 225 -2.34 -17.88 14.00
N ASN A 226 -1.26 -18.64 14.12
CA ASN A 226 0.03 -18.11 14.58
C ASN A 226 1.17 -18.80 13.84
N TYR A 227 1.25 -18.61 12.53
CA TYR A 227 2.28 -19.22 11.70
C TYR A 227 3.69 -18.71 12.11
N PRO A 228 4.75 -19.53 12.02
CA PRO A 228 4.77 -20.98 11.83
C PRO A 228 4.61 -21.76 13.16
N THR A 229 4.37 -21.08 14.29
CA THR A 229 4.35 -21.65 15.64
C THR A 229 3.15 -22.56 15.92
N ASP A 230 1.95 -22.14 15.50
CA ASP A 230 0.72 -22.93 15.54
C ASP A 230 -0.03 -22.75 14.21
N THR A 231 -0.09 -23.84 13.47
CA THR A 231 -0.72 -23.93 12.15
C THR A 231 -2.09 -24.62 12.17
N SER A 232 -2.56 -25.06 13.35
CA SER A 232 -3.78 -25.89 13.48
C SER A 232 -5.05 -25.23 12.96
N ASN A 233 -5.13 -23.89 13.03
CA ASN A 233 -6.24 -23.11 12.49
C ASN A 233 -5.90 -22.35 11.19
N CYS A 234 -4.67 -22.43 10.66
CA CYS A 234 -4.29 -21.67 9.47
C CYS A 234 -5.01 -22.18 8.21
N THR A 235 -5.34 -21.26 7.31
CA THR A 235 -5.80 -21.60 5.96
C THR A 235 -4.61 -22.07 5.12
N VAL A 236 -4.55 -23.38 4.85
CA VAL A 236 -3.54 -23.98 3.96
C VAL A 236 -3.87 -23.66 2.50
N GLY A 237 -2.86 -23.26 1.71
CA GLY A 237 -3.01 -23.03 0.27
C GLY A 237 -3.29 -21.57 -0.09
N ALA A 238 -3.85 -21.36 -1.28
CA ALA A 238 -4.29 -20.05 -1.76
C ALA A 238 -5.25 -19.37 -0.77
N LYS A 239 -4.92 -18.12 -0.41
CA LYS A 239 -5.61 -17.32 0.60
C LYS A 239 -6.20 -16.06 -0.06
N GLN A 240 -7.44 -15.73 0.29
CA GLN A 240 -8.11 -14.49 -0.14
C GLN A 240 -7.50 -13.26 0.57
N PRO A 241 -7.61 -12.06 -0.03
CA PRO A 241 -7.42 -10.80 0.69
C PRO A 241 -8.36 -10.65 1.89
N HIS A 242 -8.03 -9.73 2.77
CA HIS A 242 -8.89 -9.34 3.88
C HIS A 242 -9.95 -8.34 3.43
N TYR A 243 -11.20 -8.80 3.40
CA TYR A 243 -12.38 -7.96 3.23
C TYR A 243 -12.99 -7.75 4.62
N TRP A 244 -12.72 -6.57 5.18
CA TRP A 244 -12.98 -6.26 6.57
C TRP A 244 -13.48 -4.82 6.77
N TYR A 245 -14.25 -4.61 7.84
CA TYR A 245 -14.80 -3.33 8.29
C TYR A 245 -15.68 -2.59 7.29
N GLN A 246 -16.27 -3.28 6.31
CA GLN A 246 -17.23 -2.74 5.35
C GLN A 246 -18.69 -2.99 5.74
N ALA A 247 -19.64 -2.33 5.09
CA ALA A 247 -21.06 -2.60 5.30
C ALA A 247 -21.51 -3.92 4.64
N GLU A 248 -20.82 -4.34 3.57
CA GLU A 248 -21.20 -5.48 2.74
C GLU A 248 -19.97 -6.30 2.32
N ARG A 249 -20.18 -7.61 2.13
CA ARG A 249 -19.19 -8.56 1.54
C ARG A 249 -17.84 -8.66 2.27
N ASN A 250 -17.84 -8.53 3.60
CA ASN A 250 -16.69 -8.93 4.43
C ASN A 250 -16.53 -10.46 4.44
N ASN A 251 -15.28 -10.96 4.37
CA ASN A 251 -14.94 -12.36 4.63
C ASN A 251 -14.35 -12.54 6.05
N ASN A 252 -13.85 -11.47 6.67
CA ASN A 252 -13.24 -11.49 8.00
C ASN A 252 -14.25 -11.10 9.11
N PRO A 253 -14.59 -12.01 10.06
CA PRO A 253 -15.55 -11.75 11.14
C PRO A 253 -14.98 -10.93 12.32
N GLN A 254 -13.72 -10.49 12.21
CA GLN A 254 -12.97 -9.73 13.21
C GLN A 254 -13.70 -8.45 13.66
N GLY A 255 -13.63 -8.14 14.96
CA GLY A 255 -14.17 -6.91 15.53
C GLY A 255 -13.20 -5.71 15.40
N GLU A 256 -13.70 -4.50 15.68
CA GLU A 256 -12.95 -3.22 15.62
C GLU A 256 -11.52 -3.33 16.21
N TYR A 257 -11.36 -3.91 17.41
CA TYR A 257 -10.06 -4.01 18.09
C TYR A 257 -9.34 -5.36 17.93
N ASP A 258 -9.68 -6.14 16.89
CA ASP A 258 -8.96 -7.36 16.51
C ASP A 258 -8.78 -7.47 14.98
N PRO A 259 -8.27 -6.42 14.29
CA PRO A 259 -8.18 -6.41 12.83
C PRO A 259 -7.42 -7.60 12.22
N PRO A 260 -7.75 -8.02 10.99
CA PRO A 260 -7.01 -9.02 10.27
C PRO A 260 -5.80 -8.41 9.53
N PHE A 261 -4.69 -9.14 9.46
CA PHE A 261 -3.39 -8.61 9.03
C PHE A 261 -2.73 -9.45 7.94
N TYR A 262 -2.04 -8.79 7.01
CA TYR A 262 -1.17 -9.43 6.03
C TYR A 262 0.17 -9.82 6.67
N ASN A 263 0.10 -10.73 7.65
CA ASN A 263 1.24 -11.24 8.39
C ASN A 263 1.02 -12.71 8.85
N ASN A 264 1.92 -13.18 9.70
CA ASN A 264 1.92 -14.55 10.19
C ASN A 264 0.74 -14.90 11.13
N GLU A 265 0.04 -13.91 11.69
CA GLU A 265 -1.19 -14.11 12.47
C GLU A 265 -2.36 -14.60 11.61
N TYR A 266 -2.23 -14.56 10.27
CA TYR A 266 -3.23 -15.08 9.33
C TYR A 266 -2.66 -16.12 8.35
N GLY A 267 -1.46 -16.64 8.67
CA GLY A 267 -0.82 -17.68 7.86
C GLY A 267 -0.25 -17.18 6.53
N PHE A 268 -0.09 -15.87 6.34
CA PHE A 268 0.71 -15.34 5.25
C PHE A 268 2.20 -15.50 5.58
N ILE A 269 3.00 -15.70 4.53
CA ILE A 269 4.47 -15.74 4.59
C ILE A 269 4.99 -14.34 4.26
N ASN A 270 6.07 -13.87 4.90
CA ASN A 270 6.75 -12.65 4.45
C ASN A 270 7.51 -12.94 3.14
N GLY A 271 7.14 -12.25 2.06
CA GLY A 271 7.59 -12.48 0.69
C GLY A 271 6.56 -13.22 -0.17
N ALA A 272 7.05 -14.01 -1.13
CA ALA A 272 6.22 -14.84 -2.00
C ALA A 272 5.41 -15.87 -1.20
N GLN A 273 4.12 -16.02 -1.52
CA GLN A 273 3.33 -17.12 -0.99
C GLN A 273 3.70 -18.39 -1.76
N THR A 274 4.56 -19.23 -1.18
CA THR A 274 5.06 -20.47 -1.80
C THR A 274 4.19 -21.69 -1.48
N ASP A 275 3.12 -21.52 -0.69
CA ASP A 275 2.22 -22.60 -0.27
C ASP A 275 0.93 -22.70 -1.10
N LEU A 276 0.73 -21.86 -2.12
CA LEU A 276 -0.53 -21.67 -2.86
C LEU A 276 -1.19 -23.00 -3.29
N PHE A 277 -0.40 -23.94 -3.81
CA PHE A 277 -0.86 -25.22 -4.33
C PHE A 277 -0.97 -26.34 -3.27
N ALA A 278 -0.55 -26.11 -2.03
CA ALA A 278 -0.46 -27.14 -0.98
C ALA A 278 -1.81 -27.82 -0.67
N ALA A 279 -2.92 -27.08 -0.77
CA ALA A 279 -4.27 -27.60 -0.55
C ALA A 279 -4.75 -28.58 -1.64
N VAL A 280 -4.15 -28.55 -2.84
CA VAL A 280 -4.47 -29.47 -3.96
C VAL A 280 -3.46 -30.61 -4.03
N GLY A 281 -2.22 -30.38 -3.60
CA GLY A 281 -1.10 -31.32 -3.76
C GLY A 281 -1.12 -32.56 -2.86
N GLY A 282 -1.86 -32.56 -1.75
CA GLY A 282 -2.13 -33.76 -0.92
C GLY A 282 -0.94 -34.42 -0.20
N ASN A 283 0.30 -34.10 -0.55
CA ASN A 283 1.53 -34.61 0.07
C ASN A 283 2.17 -33.53 0.94
N VAL A 284 1.92 -33.61 2.24
CA VAL A 284 2.69 -32.87 3.26
C VAL A 284 4.08 -33.51 3.38
N SER A 285 4.98 -33.13 2.47
CA SER A 285 6.41 -33.35 2.66
C SER A 285 6.90 -32.39 3.74
N ALA A 286 6.86 -32.86 4.99
CA ALA A 286 7.45 -32.14 6.11
C ALA A 286 8.92 -31.84 5.81
N ALA A 287 9.29 -30.56 5.77
CA ALA A 287 10.67 -30.14 5.57
C ALA A 287 11.50 -30.52 6.80
N THR A 288 12.25 -31.62 6.71
CA THR A 288 13.20 -32.03 7.75
C THR A 288 14.27 -30.95 7.93
N SER A 289 14.16 -30.19 9.02
CA SER A 289 15.15 -29.22 9.42
C SER A 289 16.46 -29.91 9.82
N THR A 290 17.49 -29.81 8.98
CA THR A 290 18.86 -30.24 9.33
C THR A 290 19.46 -29.30 10.37
N SER A 291 19.26 -29.63 11.65
CA SER A 291 20.01 -29.01 12.76
C SER A 291 21.47 -29.45 12.70
N ALA A 292 22.36 -28.52 12.34
CA ALA A 292 23.80 -28.75 12.43
C ALA A 292 24.24 -28.74 13.91
N SER A 293 24.55 -29.91 14.46
CA SER A 293 25.22 -30.03 15.76
C SER A 293 26.73 -30.20 15.55
N ALA A 294 27.52 -29.26 16.06
CA ALA A 294 28.97 -29.39 16.10
C ALA A 294 29.41 -30.31 17.25
N SER A 295 30.36 -31.21 17.00
CA SER A 295 31.69 -31.18 17.67
C SER A 295 32.52 -32.46 17.45
N SER A 296 33.80 -32.25 17.14
CA SER A 296 34.97 -33.07 17.52
C SER A 296 34.93 -34.61 17.45
N VAL A 297 35.74 -35.17 16.53
CA VAL A 297 36.62 -36.31 16.83
C VAL A 297 37.96 -36.16 16.11
N SER A 298 39.03 -36.64 16.76
CA SER A 298 40.43 -36.39 16.41
C SER A 298 40.99 -37.33 15.35
N ALA A 299 42.13 -36.93 14.77
CA ALA A 299 42.85 -37.67 13.74
C ALA A 299 43.45 -39.02 14.20
N SER A 300 43.62 -39.95 13.26
CA SER A 300 44.92 -40.60 12.98
C SER A 300 44.88 -41.35 11.64
N ALA A 301 46.05 -41.52 11.02
CA ALA A 301 46.21 -41.94 9.62
C ALA A 301 46.64 -43.41 9.45
N SER A 302 46.61 -43.91 8.20
CA SER A 302 47.52 -44.96 7.67
C SER A 302 47.43 -45.11 6.14
N SER A 303 48.57 -44.95 5.44
CA SER A 303 49.07 -45.68 4.22
C SER A 303 48.16 -45.97 2.99
N ALA A 304 48.59 -46.19 1.74
CA ALA A 304 49.83 -45.99 0.94
C ALA A 304 49.58 -46.55 -0.52
N SER A 305 50.35 -46.35 -1.61
CA SER A 305 51.26 -45.28 -2.10
C SER A 305 51.76 -45.59 -3.54
N SER A 306 51.36 -44.84 -4.59
CA SER A 306 51.93 -44.91 -5.96
C SER A 306 51.68 -43.59 -6.73
N ALA A 307 52.66 -42.78 -7.15
CA ALA A 307 53.69 -42.96 -8.21
C ALA A 307 53.07 -43.03 -9.63
N ALA A 308 53.50 -42.32 -10.68
CA ALA A 308 54.62 -41.37 -10.91
C ALA A 308 54.22 -40.39 -12.09
N ALA A 309 54.53 -39.09 -12.10
CA ALA A 309 55.77 -38.37 -12.49
C ALA A 309 55.89 -37.92 -13.97
N SER A 310 56.67 -36.85 -14.20
CA SER A 310 56.98 -36.12 -15.46
C SER A 310 55.85 -35.20 -16.03
N GLY A 311 56.10 -33.95 -16.43
CA GLY A 311 57.33 -33.13 -16.38
C GLY A 311 57.07 -31.60 -16.48
N ALA A 312 58.10 -30.79 -16.17
CA ALA A 312 58.10 -29.31 -16.20
C ALA A 312 58.47 -28.76 -17.61
N PHE A 313 58.50 -27.46 -17.97
CA PHE A 313 58.87 -26.20 -17.28
C PHE A 313 58.33 -24.94 -18.00
N GLY A 314 58.37 -23.76 -17.34
CA GLY A 314 58.40 -22.42 -17.96
C GLY A 314 57.03 -21.85 -18.38
N ASP A 315 56.41 -20.84 -17.76
CA ASP A 315 56.85 -19.54 -17.21
C ASP A 315 57.27 -18.49 -18.27
N SER A 316 56.38 -17.54 -18.56
CA SER A 316 56.66 -16.09 -18.74
C SER A 316 55.44 -15.31 -19.29
N GLN A 317 54.92 -14.40 -18.47
CA GLN A 317 54.14 -13.20 -18.84
C GLN A 317 55.08 -12.14 -19.49
N PRO A 318 54.66 -10.88 -19.77
CA PRO A 318 53.48 -10.38 -20.49
C PRO A 318 53.88 -9.39 -21.62
N SER A 319 52.92 -8.90 -22.43
CA SER A 319 52.60 -7.45 -22.53
C SER A 319 51.78 -7.07 -23.77
N THR A 320 51.02 -5.99 -23.58
CA THR A 320 50.14 -5.29 -24.53
C THR A 320 50.86 -4.56 -25.67
N THR A 321 50.20 -4.47 -26.83
CA THR A 321 50.26 -3.27 -27.70
C THR A 321 48.95 -3.03 -28.43
N VAL A 322 48.62 -1.75 -28.61
CA VAL A 322 47.43 -1.24 -29.31
C VAL A 322 47.74 -1.06 -30.80
N ALA A 323 46.79 -1.36 -31.69
CA ALA A 323 46.81 -0.84 -33.06
C ALA A 323 45.38 -0.63 -33.61
N THR A 324 45.08 0.61 -33.97
CA THR A 324 43.87 1.04 -34.67
C THR A 324 43.98 0.72 -36.16
N SER A 325 42.89 0.33 -36.82
CA SER A 325 42.71 0.57 -38.25
C SER A 325 41.24 0.70 -38.63
N SER A 326 40.95 1.74 -39.41
CA SER A 326 39.67 1.96 -40.10
C SER A 326 39.95 1.83 -41.60
N GLU A 327 39.03 1.26 -42.38
CA GLU A 327 38.48 1.90 -43.60
C GLU A 327 37.57 0.96 -44.43
N SER A 328 36.48 1.57 -44.91
CA SER A 328 35.87 1.46 -46.24
C SER A 328 35.76 0.10 -46.97
N ALA A 329 34.50 -0.27 -47.26
CA ALA A 329 34.16 -1.05 -48.44
C ALA A 329 33.02 -0.36 -49.22
N THR A 330 33.17 -0.30 -50.55
CA THR A 330 32.36 0.52 -51.47
C THR A 330 31.14 -0.23 -52.03
N SER A 331 30.13 0.54 -52.42
CA SER A 331 28.84 0.15 -53.02
C SER A 331 28.90 -0.79 -54.23
N THR A 332 27.87 -1.62 -54.40
CA THR A 332 27.41 -2.15 -55.70
C THR A 332 25.87 -2.21 -55.74
N SER A 333 25.27 -1.81 -56.86
CA SER A 333 23.82 -1.66 -57.05
C SER A 333 23.22 -2.77 -57.92
N VAL A 334 22.06 -3.32 -57.54
CA VAL A 334 21.17 -4.11 -58.42
C VAL A 334 19.71 -3.74 -58.14
N SER A 335 18.86 -3.78 -59.16
CA SER A 335 17.48 -3.26 -59.15
C SER A 335 16.41 -4.33 -58.85
N GLN A 336 15.28 -3.86 -58.31
CA GLN A 336 13.88 -4.31 -58.49
C GLN A 336 13.57 -5.79 -58.77
N ASP A 337 12.70 -6.38 -57.94
CA ASP A 337 11.31 -6.60 -58.37
C ASP A 337 10.33 -6.46 -57.17
N GLY A 338 9.04 -6.26 -57.42
CA GLY A 338 8.09 -5.76 -56.41
C GLY A 338 7.12 -6.78 -55.83
N THR A 339 6.51 -6.45 -54.68
CA THR A 339 5.22 -7.05 -54.26
C THR A 339 4.36 -6.07 -53.44
N THR A 340 3.22 -5.74 -54.02
CA THR A 340 1.92 -5.31 -53.45
C THR A 340 1.85 -4.93 -51.96
N GLN A 341 1.63 -3.63 -51.66
CA GLN A 341 1.01 -3.19 -50.41
C GLN A 341 -0.48 -2.91 -50.62
N THR A 342 -1.33 -3.40 -49.72
CA THR A 342 -2.77 -3.13 -49.72
C THR A 342 -3.07 -1.93 -48.83
N THR A 343 -3.36 -0.77 -49.44
CA THR A 343 -3.83 0.41 -48.70
C THR A 343 -5.33 0.32 -48.44
N VAL A 344 -5.74 0.19 -47.18
CA VAL A 344 -7.16 0.29 -46.78
C VAL A 344 -7.47 1.74 -46.42
N THR A 345 -8.18 2.43 -47.31
CA THR A 345 -8.70 3.78 -47.05
C THR A 345 -10.05 3.69 -46.33
N VAL A 346 -10.09 4.01 -45.04
CA VAL A 346 -11.36 4.16 -44.31
C VAL A 346 -11.89 5.59 -44.51
N GLN A 347 -13.10 5.69 -45.06
CA GLN A 347 -13.70 6.95 -45.51
C GLN A 347 -14.63 7.53 -44.43
N THR A 348 -14.16 8.55 -43.72
CA THR A 348 -14.90 9.20 -42.63
C THR A 348 -16.13 9.94 -43.15
N THR A 349 -17.33 9.50 -42.74
CA THR A 349 -18.60 10.20 -43.04
C THR A 349 -19.04 11.04 -41.84
N MET A 350 -18.86 12.36 -41.93
CA MET A 350 -19.30 13.33 -40.91
C MET A 350 -20.76 13.75 -41.15
N THR A 351 -21.70 13.27 -40.34
CA THR A 351 -23.07 13.78 -40.31
C THR A 351 -23.22 14.93 -39.31
N ARG A 352 -23.20 16.15 -39.85
CA ARG A 352 -23.45 17.41 -39.15
C ARG A 352 -24.91 17.48 -38.67
N SER A 353 -25.14 17.59 -37.36
CA SER A 353 -26.44 17.94 -36.76
C SER A 353 -26.37 19.25 -35.98
N ALA A 354 -27.52 19.91 -35.87
CA ALA A 354 -27.59 21.35 -35.65
C ALA A 354 -27.53 21.80 -34.18
N SER A 355 -27.14 23.06 -34.02
CA SER A 355 -27.09 23.83 -32.77
C SER A 355 -28.46 24.05 -32.13
N ILE A 356 -28.54 23.89 -30.81
CA ILE A 356 -29.49 24.64 -29.96
C ILE A 356 -28.67 25.44 -28.95
N ALA A 357 -28.82 26.77 -28.99
CA ALA A 357 -28.25 27.65 -27.99
C ALA A 357 -29.21 27.79 -26.80
N ALA A 358 -28.74 27.53 -25.58
CA ALA A 358 -29.43 27.88 -24.36
C ALA A 358 -28.73 29.08 -23.72
N GLN A 359 -29.49 30.14 -23.43
CA GLN A 359 -28.95 31.42 -22.97
C GLN A 359 -28.89 31.49 -21.43
N VAL A 360 -27.78 32.06 -20.95
CA VAL A 360 -27.67 33.03 -19.84
C VAL A 360 -28.67 32.95 -18.69
N ALA A 361 -28.16 32.63 -17.50
CA ALA A 361 -28.63 33.21 -16.24
C ALA A 361 -27.44 33.39 -15.28
N ILE A 362 -26.71 34.50 -15.40
CA ILE A 362 -25.68 34.90 -14.43
C ILE A 362 -26.37 35.79 -13.38
N ALA A 363 -26.45 35.32 -12.14
CA ALA A 363 -26.92 36.12 -11.02
C ALA A 363 -25.75 36.90 -10.40
N THR A 364 -25.48 38.10 -10.92
CA THR A 364 -24.62 39.09 -10.27
C THR A 364 -25.36 39.75 -9.10
N SER A 365 -24.79 39.69 -7.90
CA SER A 365 -25.20 40.52 -6.76
C SER A 365 -24.11 41.56 -6.46
N ASP A 366 -24.45 42.84 -6.59
CA ASP A 366 -23.54 43.97 -6.35
C ASP A 366 -23.04 44.06 -4.89
N PRO A 367 -21.79 44.53 -4.68
CA PRO A 367 -21.32 45.01 -3.39
C PRO A 367 -21.56 46.52 -3.26
N SER A 368 -22.64 46.92 -2.57
CA SER A 368 -22.87 48.34 -2.23
C SER A 368 -21.95 48.80 -1.09
N SER A 369 -21.20 49.87 -1.33
CA SER A 369 -20.27 50.48 -0.38
C SER A 369 -20.95 51.37 0.67
N SER A 370 -20.46 51.34 1.91
CA SER A 370 -20.60 52.49 2.82
C SER A 370 -19.47 52.57 3.86
N THR A 371 -18.69 53.64 3.71
CA THR A 371 -17.62 54.16 4.57
C THR A 371 -18.01 54.32 6.05
N SER A 372 -17.11 53.97 6.98
CA SER A 372 -16.84 54.80 8.17
C SER A 372 -15.51 54.45 8.83
N SER A 373 -14.62 55.44 8.91
CA SER A 373 -13.33 55.38 9.60
C SER A 373 -13.47 55.55 11.11
N SER A 374 -12.56 54.95 11.88
CA SER A 374 -12.21 55.38 13.25
C SER A 374 -10.86 54.81 13.63
N ALA A 375 -9.84 55.68 13.72
CA ALA A 375 -8.53 55.35 14.27
C ALA A 375 -8.50 55.69 15.76
N ALA A 376 -7.90 54.82 16.59
CA ALA A 376 -7.55 55.16 17.96
C ALA A 376 -6.24 54.46 18.36
N THR A 377 -5.18 55.26 18.42
CA THR A 377 -3.86 54.98 18.98
C THR A 377 -3.93 54.44 20.41
N SER A 378 -3.06 53.50 20.79
CA SER A 378 -2.33 53.53 22.07
C SER A 378 -1.24 52.45 22.15
N SER A 379 -0.05 52.87 22.56
CA SER A 379 1.16 52.07 22.78
C SER A 379 1.17 51.37 24.13
N ALA A 380 1.85 50.23 24.22
CA ALA A 380 2.42 49.72 25.47
C ALA A 380 3.68 48.89 25.19
N THR A 381 4.84 49.45 25.53
CA THR A 381 6.15 48.80 25.46
C THR A 381 6.38 47.96 26.71
N SER A 382 6.82 46.71 26.60
CA SER A 382 7.45 45.99 27.71
C SER A 382 8.37 44.88 27.24
N SER A 383 9.67 45.14 27.31
CA SER A 383 10.76 44.18 27.08
C SER A 383 10.98 43.31 28.32
N ALA A 384 11.07 41.99 28.18
CA ALA A 384 11.75 41.12 29.18
C ALA A 384 12.12 39.72 28.63
N THR A 385 13.41 39.55 28.40
CA THR A 385 14.22 38.39 28.82
C THR A 385 13.79 36.96 28.47
N ALA A 386 14.55 36.33 27.57
CA ALA A 386 14.52 34.89 27.36
C ALA A 386 15.04 34.12 28.60
N THR A 387 14.41 32.98 28.91
CA THR A 387 14.98 31.94 29.78
C THR A 387 14.66 30.56 29.21
N ALA A 388 15.68 29.73 29.07
CA ALA A 388 15.56 28.38 28.52
C ALA A 388 15.46 27.34 29.64
N GLY A 389 14.76 26.23 29.37
CA GLY A 389 15.02 24.95 30.06
C GLY A 389 13.82 24.28 30.75
N SER A 390 13.67 22.97 30.48
CA SER A 390 12.92 21.97 31.26
C SER A 390 11.38 22.07 31.30
N GLY A 391 10.71 21.47 30.30
CA GLY A 391 9.23 21.32 30.29
C GLY A 391 8.67 19.95 29.84
N LYS A 392 9.50 19.04 29.29
CA LYS A 392 8.99 17.85 28.57
C LYS A 392 8.71 16.60 29.42
N THR A 393 9.22 16.49 30.65
CA THR A 393 9.07 15.28 31.50
C THR A 393 7.74 15.18 32.26
N CYS A 394 7.06 16.30 32.51
CA CYS A 394 5.87 16.33 33.38
C CYS A 394 4.57 15.83 32.71
N SER A 395 4.44 15.94 31.39
CA SER A 395 3.22 15.55 30.66
C SER A 395 3.10 14.03 30.50
N VAL A 396 4.21 13.33 30.21
CA VAL A 396 4.26 11.88 30.04
C VAL A 396 3.91 11.17 31.34
N GLN A 397 4.49 11.61 32.48
CA GLN A 397 4.12 11.07 33.80
C GLN A 397 2.66 11.33 34.17
N LYS A 398 2.06 12.45 33.76
CA LYS A 398 0.63 12.71 33.98
C LYS A 398 -0.27 11.79 33.14
N LYS A 399 0.08 11.52 31.87
CA LYS A 399 -0.66 10.55 31.04
C LYS A 399 -0.58 9.14 31.65
N LYS A 400 0.61 8.67 32.04
CA LYS A 400 0.79 7.35 32.67
C LYS A 400 -0.04 7.20 33.96
N ARG A 401 0.06 8.14 34.90
CA ARG A 401 -0.72 8.14 36.15
C ARG A 401 -2.25 8.25 35.93
N HIS A 402 -2.70 8.87 34.84
CA HIS A 402 -4.12 8.93 34.49
C HIS A 402 -4.62 7.58 33.94
N LEU A 403 -3.82 6.91 33.11
CA LEU A 403 -4.15 5.58 32.58
C LEU A 403 -4.14 4.51 33.69
N GLU A 404 -3.13 4.53 34.58
CA GLU A 404 -3.07 3.68 35.77
C GLU A 404 -4.28 3.89 36.70
N ARG A 405 -4.76 5.13 36.87
CA ARG A 405 -5.99 5.42 37.65
C ARG A 405 -7.28 4.93 36.97
N LEU A 406 -7.32 4.89 35.64
CA LEU A 406 -8.44 4.33 34.89
C LEU A 406 -8.47 2.80 35.03
N ILE A 407 -7.33 2.15 34.81
CA ILE A 407 -7.20 0.68 34.91
C ILE A 407 -7.53 0.19 36.34
N ASN A 408 -7.02 0.88 37.37
CA ASN A 408 -7.18 0.48 38.77
C ASN A 408 -8.50 0.96 39.42
N SER A 409 -9.48 1.44 38.65
CA SER A 409 -10.77 1.91 39.19
C SER A 409 -11.96 1.48 38.34
N PRO A 410 -12.64 0.37 38.70
CA PRO A 410 -13.82 -0.12 37.99
C PRO A 410 -14.93 0.92 37.82
N ASP A 411 -15.13 1.79 38.81
CA ASP A 411 -16.11 2.89 38.75
C ASP A 411 -15.77 3.97 37.71
N LEU A 412 -14.48 4.23 37.47
CA LEU A 412 -14.05 5.17 36.43
C LEU A 412 -14.18 4.53 35.03
N ILE A 413 -13.90 3.23 34.89
CA ILE A 413 -14.16 2.47 33.66
C ILE A 413 -15.66 2.49 33.36
N LYS A 414 -16.52 2.16 34.34
CA LYS A 414 -17.98 2.20 34.17
C LYS A 414 -18.48 3.59 33.76
N LYS A 415 -18.04 4.65 34.43
CA LYS A 415 -18.38 6.04 34.06
C LYS A 415 -17.83 6.44 32.69
N HIS A 416 -16.73 5.86 32.24
CA HIS A 416 -16.19 6.09 30.89
C HIS A 416 -17.05 5.39 29.82
N LEU A 417 -17.42 4.12 30.03
CA LEU A 417 -18.31 3.36 29.16
C LEU A 417 -19.70 4.02 29.05
N GLU A 418 -20.30 4.44 30.17
CA GLU A 418 -21.57 5.17 30.18
C GLU A 418 -21.52 6.52 29.42
N ARG A 419 -20.35 7.16 29.35
CA ARG A 419 -20.13 8.37 28.54
C ARG A 419 -19.96 8.03 27.06
N ARG A 420 -19.29 6.92 26.73
CA ARG A 420 -19.15 6.40 25.37
C ARG A 420 -20.50 6.04 24.76
N GLU A 421 -21.34 5.30 25.49
CA GLU A 421 -22.69 4.95 25.03
C GLU A 421 -23.60 6.18 24.87
N ARG A 422 -23.55 7.13 25.80
CA ARG A 422 -24.25 8.43 25.64
C ARG A 422 -23.76 9.25 24.43
N ARG A 423 -22.52 9.03 23.96
CA ARG A 423 -22.00 9.65 22.73
C ARG A 423 -22.49 8.92 21.48
N LYS A 424 -22.48 7.58 21.46
CA LYS A 424 -23.06 6.76 20.38
C LYS A 424 -24.54 7.10 20.15
N GLU A 425 -25.33 7.16 21.21
CA GLU A 425 -26.77 7.46 21.12
C GLU A 425 -27.04 8.87 20.54
N ARG A 426 -26.22 9.87 20.88
CA ARG A 426 -26.30 11.21 20.27
C ARG A 426 -25.97 11.21 18.78
N LEU A 427 -25.00 10.39 18.35
CA LEU A 427 -24.66 10.24 16.93
C LEU A 427 -25.77 9.50 16.16
N ARG A 428 -26.36 8.46 16.75
CA ARG A 428 -27.51 7.73 16.19
C ARG A 428 -28.71 8.67 15.98
N LYS A 429 -29.06 9.50 16.99
CA LYS A 429 -30.13 10.50 16.85
C LYS A 429 -29.85 11.51 15.76
N ARG A 430 -28.62 12.05 15.68
CA ARG A 430 -28.23 12.97 14.57
C ARG A 430 -28.35 12.33 13.19
N ARG A 431 -27.98 11.05 13.04
CA ARG A 431 -28.10 10.31 11.75
C ARG A 431 -29.56 10.09 11.36
N ILE A 432 -30.45 9.84 12.33
CA ILE A 432 -31.90 9.77 12.10
C ILE A 432 -32.45 11.15 11.73
N GLU A 433 -32.08 12.20 12.45
CA GLU A 433 -32.49 13.59 12.17
C GLU A 433 -32.02 14.08 10.78
N SER A 434 -30.81 13.71 10.34
CA SER A 434 -30.34 14.02 8.98
C SER A 434 -31.08 13.23 7.91
N GLY A 435 -31.32 11.94 8.13
CA GLY A 435 -32.11 11.10 7.20
C GLY A 435 -33.55 11.63 7.04
N VAL A 436 -34.21 12.01 8.14
CA VAL A 436 -35.56 12.60 8.13
C VAL A 436 -35.60 13.99 7.49
N LYS A 437 -34.50 14.76 7.52
CA LYS A 437 -34.40 16.01 6.75
C LYS A 437 -34.27 15.77 5.26
N ILE A 438 -33.43 14.82 4.84
CA ILE A 438 -33.25 14.45 3.43
C ILE A 438 -34.56 13.90 2.85
N ALA A 439 -35.25 13.02 3.57
CA ALA A 439 -36.57 12.48 3.20
C ALA A 439 -37.74 13.50 3.25
N LYS A 440 -37.47 14.78 3.54
CA LYS A 440 -38.41 15.91 3.42
C LYS A 440 -38.00 16.92 2.34
N MET A 441 -36.88 16.68 1.67
CA MET A 441 -36.36 17.48 0.55
C MET A 441 -36.51 16.75 -0.80
N VAL A 442 -37.04 15.52 -0.76
CA VAL A 442 -37.55 14.71 -1.87
C VAL A 442 -39.05 14.58 -1.69
#